data_AF-A0A919ARE2-F1
#
_entry.id   AF-A0A919ARE2-F1
#
_cell.length_a   1.000
_cell.length_b   1.000
_cell.length_c   1.000
_cell.angle_alpha   90.00
_cell.angle_beta   90.00
_cell.angle_gamma   90.00
#
_symmetry.space_group_name_H-M   'P 1'
#
loop_
_entity.id
_entity.type
_entity.pdbx_description
1 polymer ?
#
loop_
_entity_poly.entity_id
_entity_poly.type
_entity_poly.pdbx_seq_one_letter_code
_entity_poly.pdbx_strand_id
1 'polypeptide(L)'
;MVPAAGDGPGAPVPAVARLWPTGARPVVVRGWAPPASPYGPGHRGVDLAARPGAPVRAVAAGRVSFAGRVAGKGVVSVELAGTGEPPLRTTYEPVRASVRTGTQVTAGETVGTVEATASHCPAGCLHWGLRRAGAYLDPLTLLPPWLLTRGPSRLLPVLGVPLPLPLPLR
;
A
#
# COMPACT_ATOMS: atom_id res chain seq x y z
N MET A 1 5.45 39.91 13.62
CA MET A 1 4.85 38.55 13.61
C MET A 1 5.00 38.03 12.18
N VAL A 2 6.02 37.21 11.94
CA VAL A 2 6.31 36.62 10.62
C VAL A 2 5.34 35.46 10.40
N PRO A 3 4.60 35.37 9.29
CA PRO A 3 3.77 34.21 9.04
C PRO A 3 4.66 32.99 8.78
N ALA A 4 4.35 31.87 9.43
CA ALA A 4 4.99 30.59 9.15
C ALA A 4 4.63 30.18 7.71
N ALA A 5 5.66 29.94 6.90
CA ALA A 5 5.51 29.37 5.57
C ALA A 5 4.86 27.99 5.70
N GLY A 6 3.70 27.81 5.07
CA GLY A 6 3.04 26.52 4.98
C GLY A 6 3.86 25.53 4.17
N ASP A 7 3.98 24.29 4.66
CA ASP A 7 4.60 23.19 3.93
C ASP A 7 3.88 22.98 2.60
N GLY A 8 4.54 23.37 1.52
CA GLY A 8 4.05 23.18 0.16
C GLY A 8 3.94 21.70 -0.23
N PRO A 9 3.42 21.40 -1.44
CA PRO A 9 3.18 20.05 -1.96
C PRO A 9 4.47 19.23 -2.25
N GLY A 10 5.62 19.62 -1.70
CA GLY A 10 6.92 18.98 -1.89
C GLY A 10 7.49 18.31 -0.63
N ALA A 11 6.76 18.28 0.49
CA ALA A 11 7.25 17.59 1.68
C ALA A 11 7.41 16.08 1.39
N PRO A 12 8.58 15.48 1.67
CA PRO A 12 8.83 14.07 1.37
C PRO A 12 7.84 13.17 2.11
N VAL A 13 7.36 12.12 1.43
CA VAL A 13 6.50 11.11 2.04
C VAL A 13 7.33 10.29 3.03
N PRO A 14 7.03 10.30 4.34
CA PRO A 14 7.74 9.47 5.29
C PRO A 14 7.37 8.00 5.09
N ALA A 15 8.36 7.12 5.14
CA ALA A 15 8.19 5.67 5.01
C ALA A 15 7.62 5.05 6.30
N VAL A 16 6.36 5.37 6.62
CA VAL A 16 5.70 4.98 7.88
C VAL A 16 5.06 3.60 7.86
N ALA A 17 4.92 2.97 6.69
CA ALA A 17 4.30 1.65 6.60
C ALA A 17 5.14 0.57 7.27
N ARG A 18 4.48 -0.32 8.02
CA ARG A 18 5.12 -1.46 8.69
C ARG A 18 4.91 -2.78 7.94
N LEU A 19 3.97 -2.81 7.00
CA LEU A 19 3.63 -3.97 6.20
C LEU A 19 2.97 -3.54 4.89
N TRP A 20 2.81 -4.50 3.98
CA TRP A 20 1.95 -4.36 2.81
C TRP A 20 0.47 -4.43 3.22
N PRO A 21 -0.46 -3.77 2.49
CA PRO A 21 -1.90 -3.88 2.75
C PRO A 21 -2.43 -5.32 2.80
N THR A 22 -1.78 -6.23 2.07
CA THR A 22 -2.07 -7.67 1.98
C THR A 22 -1.41 -8.52 3.07
N GLY A 23 -0.72 -7.92 4.04
CA GLY A 23 0.04 -8.62 5.08
C GLY A 23 1.43 -9.06 4.63
N ALA A 24 1.51 -9.80 3.51
CA ALA A 24 2.75 -10.17 2.86
C ALA A 24 2.95 -9.37 1.57
N ARG A 25 4.19 -9.34 1.05
CA ARG A 25 4.51 -8.68 -0.21
C ARG A 25 3.71 -9.32 -1.37
N PRO A 26 2.81 -8.57 -2.03
CA PRO A 26 2.06 -9.05 -3.17
C PRO A 26 2.83 -8.85 -4.48
N VAL A 27 2.30 -9.42 -5.56
CA VAL A 27 2.65 -8.96 -6.91
C VAL A 27 1.94 -7.63 -7.17
N VAL A 28 2.67 -6.63 -7.62
CA VAL A 28 2.07 -5.38 -8.12
C VAL A 28 1.60 -5.64 -9.55
N VAL A 29 0.30 -5.75 -9.73
CA VAL A 29 -0.34 -6.03 -11.03
C VAL A 29 -0.32 -4.80 -11.92
N ARG A 30 -0.53 -3.62 -11.33
CA ARG A 30 -0.48 -2.34 -12.01
C ARG A 30 0.17 -1.29 -11.13
N GLY A 31 1.18 -0.61 -11.67
CA GLY A 31 1.91 0.45 -10.99
C GLY A 31 1.17 1.79 -10.97
N TRP A 32 1.69 2.70 -10.15
CA TRP A 32 1.29 4.11 -10.11
C TRP A 32 1.54 4.77 -11.47
N ALA A 33 0.55 5.50 -11.97
CA ALA A 33 0.64 6.25 -13.22
C ALA A 33 -0.16 7.55 -13.05
N PRO A 34 0.46 8.66 -12.60
CA PRO A 34 -0.27 9.87 -12.28
C PRO A 34 -0.97 10.41 -13.54
N PRO A 35 -2.21 10.90 -13.43
CA PRO A 35 -2.84 11.55 -14.57
C PRO A 35 -2.16 12.90 -14.84
N ALA A 36 -1.99 13.25 -16.12
CA ALA A 36 -1.36 14.51 -16.53
C ALA A 36 -2.17 15.76 -16.16
N SER A 37 -3.47 15.57 -15.86
CA SER A 37 -4.37 16.60 -15.34
C SER A 37 -5.22 16.00 -14.21
N PRO A 38 -5.83 16.82 -13.34
CA PRO A 38 -6.63 16.30 -12.21
C PRO A 38 -7.70 15.27 -12.61
N TYR A 39 -8.31 15.47 -13.79
CA TYR A 39 -9.38 14.64 -14.34
C TYR A 39 -8.93 13.74 -15.50
N GLY A 40 -7.64 13.75 -15.83
CA GLY A 40 -7.08 12.92 -16.91
C GLY A 40 -7.11 11.42 -16.59
N PRO A 41 -6.90 10.58 -17.62
CA PRO A 41 -6.70 9.15 -17.44
C PRO A 41 -5.39 8.89 -16.68
N GLY A 42 -5.36 7.81 -15.92
CA GLY A 42 -4.20 7.44 -15.12
C GLY A 42 -4.56 6.36 -14.10
N HIS A 43 -3.61 6.06 -13.24
CA HIS A 43 -3.74 5.13 -12.14
C HIS A 43 -3.30 5.82 -10.83
N ARG A 44 -4.29 6.23 -10.04
CA ARG A 44 -4.13 7.04 -8.82
C ARG A 44 -3.79 6.21 -7.58
N GLY A 45 -3.11 5.09 -7.78
CA GLY A 45 -2.69 4.14 -6.77
C GLY A 45 -1.91 3.00 -7.41
N VAL A 46 -1.86 1.85 -6.74
CA VAL A 46 -1.32 0.59 -7.27
C VAL A 46 -2.33 -0.52 -7.09
N ASP A 47 -2.30 -1.52 -7.98
CA ASP A 47 -3.14 -2.71 -7.85
C ASP A 47 -2.27 -3.86 -7.36
N LEU A 48 -2.65 -4.42 -6.22
CA LEU A 48 -1.95 -5.49 -5.53
C LEU A 48 -2.70 -6.80 -5.74
N ALA A 49 -2.03 -7.85 -6.21
CA ALA A 49 -2.65 -9.16 -6.36
C ALA A 49 -3.22 -9.64 -5.02
N ALA A 50 -4.54 -9.82 -4.95
CA ALA A 50 -5.24 -10.23 -3.74
C ALA A 50 -6.57 -10.89 -4.12
N ARG A 51 -6.79 -12.11 -3.64
CA ARG A 51 -8.03 -12.85 -3.91
C ARG A 51 -9.19 -12.25 -3.11
N PRO A 52 -10.44 -12.33 -3.60
CA PRO A 52 -11.61 -12.04 -2.79
C PRO A 52 -11.59 -12.80 -1.45
N GLY A 53 -12.00 -12.14 -0.38
CA GLY A 53 -11.95 -12.65 1.00
C GLY A 53 -10.59 -12.49 1.69
N ALA A 54 -9.52 -12.13 0.97
CA ALA A 54 -8.22 -11.88 1.60
C ALA A 54 -8.30 -10.70 2.59
N PRO A 55 -7.64 -10.79 3.76
CA PRO A 55 -7.65 -9.71 4.73
C PRO A 55 -6.89 -8.48 4.20
N VAL A 56 -7.48 -7.31 4.42
CA VAL A 56 -6.88 -6.00 4.13
C VAL A 56 -6.49 -5.34 5.44
N ARG A 57 -5.25 -4.86 5.51
CA ARG A 57 -4.65 -4.35 6.75
C ARG A 57 -4.26 -2.89 6.62
N ALA A 58 -4.42 -2.13 7.70
CA ALA A 58 -3.87 -0.79 7.80
C ALA A 58 -2.34 -0.85 7.77
N VAL A 59 -1.72 -0.09 6.87
CA VAL A 59 -0.24 -0.12 6.70
C VAL A 59 0.51 0.56 7.84
N ALA A 60 -0.14 1.49 8.53
CA ALA A 60 0.41 2.29 9.62
C ALA A 60 -0.72 2.68 10.60
N ALA A 61 -0.35 3.19 11.78
CA ALA A 61 -1.31 3.69 12.75
C ALA A 61 -2.04 4.93 12.23
N GLY A 62 -3.32 5.07 12.55
CA GLY A 62 -4.13 6.17 12.04
C GLY A 62 -5.58 6.12 12.48
N ARG A 63 -6.41 6.93 11.82
CA ARG A 63 -7.87 6.99 12.03
C ARG A 63 -8.58 6.74 10.71
N VAL A 64 -9.60 5.89 10.75
CA VAL A 64 -10.49 5.64 9.60
C VAL A 64 -11.27 6.92 9.31
N SER A 65 -10.99 7.56 8.18
CA SER A 65 -11.71 8.76 7.72
C SER A 65 -12.91 8.42 6.84
N PHE A 66 -12.96 7.20 6.29
CA PHE A 66 -14.11 6.71 5.53
C PHE A 66 -14.19 5.18 5.58
N ALA A 67 -15.39 4.64 5.72
CA ALA A 67 -15.70 3.22 5.50
C ALA A 67 -17.13 3.10 4.95
N GLY A 68 -17.27 2.72 3.68
CA GLY A 68 -18.58 2.70 3.01
C GLY A 68 -18.51 2.36 1.53
N ARG A 69 -19.62 2.55 0.79
CA ARG A 69 -19.66 2.33 -0.67
C ARG A 69 -19.38 3.61 -1.44
N VAL A 70 -18.57 3.52 -2.50
CA VAL A 70 -18.35 4.58 -3.50
C VAL A 70 -18.52 3.95 -4.87
N ALA A 71 -19.41 4.52 -5.70
CA ALA A 71 -19.72 4.00 -7.04
C ALA A 71 -19.95 2.47 -7.08
N GLY A 72 -20.67 1.95 -6.07
CA GLY A 72 -21.01 0.53 -5.95
C GLY A 72 -19.99 -0.37 -5.25
N LYS A 73 -18.76 0.10 -5.03
CA LYS A 73 -17.67 -0.70 -4.43
C LYS A 73 -17.41 -0.30 -2.98
N GLY A 74 -17.05 -1.27 -2.14
CA GLY A 74 -16.59 -0.98 -0.78
C GLY A 74 -15.24 -0.27 -0.76
N VAL A 75 -15.12 0.79 0.05
CA VAL A 75 -13.90 1.59 0.21
C VAL A 75 -13.65 1.84 1.68
N VAL A 76 -12.39 1.72 2.09
CA VAL A 76 -11.90 2.18 3.39
C VAL A 76 -10.81 3.22 3.16
N SER A 77 -10.83 4.33 3.90
CA SER A 77 -9.74 5.31 3.93
C SER A 77 -9.23 5.51 5.35
N VAL A 78 -7.91 5.59 5.51
CA VAL A 78 -7.24 5.81 6.79
C VAL A 78 -6.31 7.00 6.68
N GLU A 79 -6.51 8.00 7.52
CA GLU A 79 -5.59 9.13 7.74
C GLU A 79 -4.49 8.70 8.72
N LEU A 80 -3.24 8.84 8.29
CA LEU A 80 -2.07 8.29 8.98
C LEU A 80 -1.55 9.28 10.02
N ALA A 81 -1.38 8.80 11.26
CA ALA A 81 -0.90 9.62 12.36
C ALA A 81 0.56 10.05 12.14
N GLY A 82 0.91 11.27 12.57
CA GLY A 82 2.29 11.76 12.56
C GLY A 82 2.86 12.00 11.16
N THR A 83 2.00 12.17 10.14
CA THR A 83 2.45 12.38 8.75
C THR A 83 2.36 13.84 8.28
N GLY A 84 2.23 14.79 9.21
CA GLY A 84 2.10 16.22 8.93
C GLY A 84 0.65 16.66 8.73
N GLU A 85 0.46 17.92 8.35
CA GLU A 85 -0.85 18.54 8.17
C GLU A 85 -1.00 19.13 6.74
N PRO A 86 -2.00 18.72 5.95
CA PRO A 86 -2.97 17.66 6.28
C PRO A 86 -2.32 16.26 6.27
N PRO A 87 -2.88 15.29 7.02
CA PRO A 87 -2.31 13.96 7.12
C PRO A 87 -2.32 13.26 5.75
N LEU A 88 -1.35 12.36 5.55
CA LEU A 88 -1.42 11.39 4.48
C LEU A 88 -2.63 10.48 4.68
N ARG A 89 -3.31 10.15 3.58
CA ARG A 89 -4.47 9.27 3.60
C ARG A 89 -4.28 8.13 2.62
N THR A 90 -4.39 6.91 3.14
CA THR A 90 -4.43 5.70 2.34
C THR A 90 -5.88 5.32 2.02
N THR A 91 -6.10 4.74 0.84
CA THR A 91 -7.41 4.23 0.42
C THR A 91 -7.28 2.78 -0.03
N TYR A 92 -8.25 1.95 0.34
CA TYR A 92 -8.32 0.51 0.02
C TYR A 92 -9.64 0.20 -0.68
N GLU A 93 -9.59 -0.38 -1.89
CA GLU A 93 -10.77 -0.73 -2.70
C GLU A 93 -10.46 -1.96 -3.58
N PRO A 94 -11.38 -2.90 -3.83
CA PRO A 94 -12.70 -3.01 -3.24
C PRO A 94 -12.64 -3.77 -1.90
N VAL A 95 -13.17 -3.19 -0.83
CA VAL A 95 -13.06 -3.73 0.54
C VAL A 95 -14.41 -3.76 1.25
N ARG A 96 -14.80 -4.94 1.73
CA ARG A 96 -15.86 -5.10 2.72
C ARG A 96 -15.29 -4.70 4.06
N ALA A 97 -15.62 -3.49 4.50
CA ALA A 97 -15.10 -2.93 5.74
C ALA A 97 -15.52 -3.77 6.97
N SER A 98 -14.57 -4.00 7.87
CA SER A 98 -14.82 -4.50 9.23
C SER A 98 -14.69 -3.41 10.29
N VAL A 99 -14.34 -2.19 9.88
CA VAL A 99 -14.19 -0.99 10.71
C VAL A 99 -15.21 0.07 10.31
N ARG A 100 -15.35 1.12 11.14
CA ARG A 100 -16.23 2.27 10.89
C ARG A 100 -15.44 3.56 10.87
N THR A 101 -15.99 4.60 10.24
CA THR A 101 -15.43 5.96 10.34
C THR A 101 -15.22 6.34 11.81
N GLY A 102 -14.08 6.97 12.10
CA GLY A 102 -13.68 7.36 13.44
C GLY A 102 -12.87 6.31 14.21
N THR A 103 -12.88 5.04 13.80
CA THR A 103 -12.06 3.98 14.42
C THR A 103 -10.57 4.33 14.35
N GLN A 104 -9.87 4.22 15.48
CA GLN A 104 -8.41 4.25 15.50
C GLN A 104 -7.90 2.86 15.14
N VAL A 105 -6.89 2.80 14.28
CA VAL A 105 -6.28 1.55 13.84
C VAL A 105 -4.78 1.57 14.09
N THR A 106 -4.23 0.40 14.39
CA THR A 106 -2.78 0.19 14.49
C THR A 106 -2.24 -0.43 13.20
N ALA A 107 -0.92 -0.36 13.00
CA ALA A 107 -0.30 -1.00 11.84
C ALA A 107 -0.51 -2.52 11.91
N GLY A 108 -1.06 -3.10 10.84
CA GLY A 108 -1.33 -4.54 10.73
C GLY A 108 -2.76 -4.94 11.08
N GLU A 109 -3.52 -4.03 11.71
CA GLU A 109 -4.92 -4.25 12.04
C GLU A 109 -5.76 -4.45 10.79
N THR A 110 -6.65 -5.45 10.83
CA THR A 110 -7.53 -5.77 9.70
C THR A 110 -8.65 -4.75 9.61
N VAL A 111 -8.70 -4.03 8.49
CA VAL A 111 -9.73 -3.02 8.19
C VAL A 111 -10.88 -3.57 7.34
N GLY A 112 -10.72 -4.77 6.79
CA GLY A 112 -11.75 -5.46 6.03
C GLY A 112 -11.21 -6.64 5.25
N THR A 113 -12.00 -7.08 4.27
CA THR A 113 -11.61 -8.13 3.31
C THR A 113 -11.85 -7.67 1.88
N VAL A 114 -11.04 -8.16 0.93
CA VAL A 114 -11.22 -7.86 -0.49
C VAL A 114 -12.59 -8.37 -0.96
N GLU A 115 -13.38 -7.52 -1.62
CA GLU A 115 -14.67 -7.94 -2.17
C GLU A 115 -14.51 -8.67 -3.50
N ALA A 116 -15.40 -9.64 -3.76
CA ALA A 116 -15.61 -10.15 -5.11
C ALA A 116 -16.42 -9.13 -5.91
N THR A 117 -15.77 -8.41 -6.81
CA THR A 117 -16.42 -7.47 -7.73
C THR A 117 -15.95 -7.71 -9.16
N ALA A 118 -16.76 -7.31 -10.14
CA ALA A 118 -16.28 -7.17 -11.50
C ALA A 118 -15.10 -6.17 -11.48
N SER A 119 -13.91 -6.67 -11.77
CA SER A 119 -12.68 -5.88 -11.72
C SER A 119 -11.86 -6.11 -12.98
N HIS A 120 -10.96 -5.19 -13.28
CA HIS A 120 -9.98 -5.36 -14.36
C HIS A 120 -8.91 -6.42 -14.05
N CYS A 121 -8.96 -7.03 -12.86
CA CYS A 121 -8.10 -8.12 -12.40
C CYS A 121 -8.91 -9.43 -12.33
N PRO A 122 -8.79 -10.35 -13.30
CA PRO A 122 -9.60 -11.58 -13.32
C PRO A 122 -9.45 -12.45 -12.06
N ALA A 123 -8.25 -12.49 -11.48
CA ALA A 123 -7.95 -13.22 -10.25
C ALA A 123 -8.20 -12.42 -8.96
N GLY A 124 -8.67 -11.18 -9.08
CA GLY A 124 -8.82 -10.21 -7.99
C GLY A 124 -7.56 -9.39 -7.70
N CYS A 125 -7.76 -8.13 -7.35
CA CYS A 125 -6.71 -7.26 -6.82
C CYS A 125 -7.30 -6.24 -5.85
N LEU A 126 -6.44 -5.74 -4.96
CA LEU A 126 -6.70 -4.60 -4.09
C LEU A 126 -6.05 -3.36 -4.71
N HIS A 127 -6.86 -2.38 -5.08
CA HIS A 127 -6.40 -1.03 -5.35
C HIS A 127 -6.03 -0.34 -4.03
N TRP A 128 -4.79 0.10 -3.95
CA TRP A 128 -4.25 0.85 -2.81
C TRP A 128 -3.79 2.22 -3.29
N GLY A 129 -4.42 3.28 -2.76
CA GLY A 129 -4.13 4.66 -3.12
C GLY A 129 -3.48 5.43 -1.97
N LEU A 130 -2.77 6.50 -2.30
CA LEU A 130 -2.22 7.47 -1.37
C LEU A 130 -2.55 8.89 -1.84
N ARG A 131 -2.96 9.76 -0.92
CA ARG A 131 -3.13 11.18 -1.19
C ARG A 131 -2.81 12.05 0.02
N ARG A 132 -2.44 13.30 -0.24
CA ARG A 132 -2.45 14.40 0.73
C ARG A 132 -3.38 15.48 0.20
N ALA A 133 -4.35 15.91 1.00
CA ALA A 133 -5.42 16.80 0.53
C ALA A 133 -6.04 16.29 -0.79
N GLY A 134 -5.92 17.08 -1.87
CA GLY A 134 -6.37 16.74 -3.22
C GLY A 134 -5.31 16.11 -4.13
N ALA A 135 -4.05 16.03 -3.70
CA ALA A 135 -2.94 15.50 -4.51
C ALA A 135 -2.77 14.00 -4.27
N TYR A 136 -2.84 13.20 -5.34
CA TYR A 136 -2.50 11.78 -5.29
C TYR A 136 -0.99 11.59 -5.40
N LEU A 137 -0.48 10.59 -4.68
CA LEU A 137 0.94 10.27 -4.56
C LEU A 137 1.15 8.77 -4.83
N ASP A 138 2.37 8.37 -5.16
CA ASP A 138 2.71 6.96 -5.29
C ASP A 138 2.64 6.27 -3.91
N PRO A 139 1.71 5.33 -3.67
CA PRO A 139 1.57 4.65 -2.38
C PRO A 139 2.78 3.79 -2.02
N LEU A 140 3.60 3.35 -2.98
CA LEU A 140 4.81 2.57 -2.69
C LEU A 140 5.85 3.38 -1.92
N THR A 141 5.80 4.72 -1.97
CA THR A 141 6.69 5.61 -1.21
C THR A 141 6.47 5.55 0.30
N LEU A 142 5.32 5.03 0.77
CA LEU A 142 5.10 4.77 2.19
C LEU A 142 5.89 3.58 2.72
N LEU A 143 6.32 2.67 1.85
CA LEU A 143 7.00 1.45 2.23
C LEU A 143 8.49 1.72 2.45
N PRO A 144 9.07 1.37 3.60
CA PRO A 144 10.51 1.40 3.78
C PRO A 144 11.20 0.39 2.83
N PRO A 145 12.48 0.64 2.47
CA PRO A 145 13.19 -0.16 1.46
C PRO A 145 13.16 -1.68 1.70
N TRP A 146 13.21 -2.12 2.96
CA TRP A 146 13.21 -3.54 3.33
C TRP A 146 11.88 -4.26 3.05
N LEU A 147 10.77 -3.54 2.84
CA LEU A 147 9.51 -4.12 2.35
C LEU A 147 9.46 -4.22 0.81
N LEU A 148 10.29 -3.43 0.12
CA LEU A 148 10.36 -3.36 -1.34
C LEU A 148 11.41 -4.30 -1.92
N THR A 149 12.46 -4.63 -1.17
CA THR A 149 13.48 -5.59 -1.59
C THR A 149 13.11 -6.99 -1.10
N ARG A 150 13.36 -8.02 -1.93
CA ARG A 150 13.46 -9.38 -1.38
C ARG A 150 14.81 -9.40 -0.69
N GLY A 151 14.90 -9.94 0.52
CA GLY A 151 16.20 -10.19 1.15
C GLY A 151 17.11 -10.97 0.21
N PRO A 152 18.44 -10.98 0.44
CA PRO A 152 19.37 -11.66 -0.45
C PRO A 152 18.86 -13.08 -0.72
N SER A 153 18.69 -13.42 -2.00
CA SER A 153 18.34 -14.77 -2.41
C SER A 153 19.39 -15.72 -1.86
N ARG A 154 19.03 -16.53 -0.87
CA ARG A 154 19.86 -17.66 -0.42
C ARG A 154 19.40 -18.89 -1.19
N LEU A 155 20.29 -19.43 -2.02
CA LEU A 155 20.05 -20.73 -2.64
C LEU A 155 19.99 -21.78 -1.52
N LEU A 156 18.93 -22.57 -1.50
CA LEU A 156 18.93 -23.80 -0.71
C LEU A 156 20.02 -24.73 -1.26
N PRO A 157 20.78 -25.43 -0.42
CA PRO A 157 21.73 -26.42 -0.90
C PRO A 157 20.96 -27.45 -1.72
N VAL A 158 21.40 -27.68 -2.96
CA VAL A 158 20.84 -28.73 -3.79
C VAL A 158 21.33 -30.05 -3.20
N LEU A 159 20.42 -30.79 -2.56
CA LEU A 159 20.73 -32.13 -2.05
C LEU A 159 21.13 -33.01 -3.24
N GLY A 160 22.32 -33.60 -3.18
CA GLY A 160 22.83 -34.50 -4.22
C GLY A 160 23.71 -33.87 -5.30
N VAL A 161 23.99 -32.55 -5.25
CA VAL A 161 25.06 -31.95 -6.06
C VAL A 161 26.37 -32.03 -5.27
N PRO A 162 27.40 -32.75 -5.75
CA PRO A 162 28.70 -32.79 -5.10
C PRO A 162 29.27 -31.37 -4.98
N LEU A 163 29.86 -31.05 -3.82
CA LEU A 163 30.62 -29.80 -3.69
C LEU A 163 31.75 -29.79 -4.73
N PRO A 164 32.06 -28.64 -5.35
CA PRO A 164 33.20 -28.53 -6.24
C PRO A 164 34.46 -29.00 -5.52
N LEU A 165 35.28 -29.80 -6.20
CA LEU A 165 36.57 -30.21 -5.66
C LEU A 165 37.43 -28.97 -5.38
N PRO A 166 38.20 -28.94 -4.28
CA PRO A 166 39.10 -27.83 -3.99
C PRO A 166 40.03 -27.59 -5.19
N LEU A 167 40.19 -26.32 -5.58
CA LEU A 167 41.21 -25.95 -6.56
C LEU A 167 42.59 -26.32 -6.01
N PRO A 168 43.50 -26.87 -6.84
CA PRO A 168 44.86 -27.17 -6.39
C PRO A 168 45.56 -25.88 -5.97
N LEU A 169 46.20 -25.90 -4.80
CA LEU A 169 47.07 -24.84 -4.35
C LEU A 169 48.25 -24.73 -5.34
N ARG A 170 48.51 -23.51 -5.82
CA ARG A 170 49.72 -23.17 -6.58
C ARG A 170 50.87 -22.90 -5.62
#